data_AF-A0A1Y0IPY9-F1
#
_entry.id   AF-A0A1Y0IPY9-F1
#
_cell.length_a   1.000
_cell.length_b   1.000
_cell.length_c   1.000
_cell.angle_alpha   90.00
_cell.angle_beta   90.00
_cell.angle_gamma   90.00
#
_symmetry.space_group_name_H-M   'P 1'
#
loop_
_entity.id
_entity.type
_entity.pdbx_description
1 polymer ?
#
loop_
_entity_poly.entity_id
_entity_poly.type
_entity_poly.pdbx_seq_one_letter_code
_entity_poly.pdbx_strand_id
1 'polypeptide(L)'
;MEAGESYSKYRHIYKIHGCISLESEMVLTSEDFYNVTTEENLMKDLYSVLRNNTCVFIGFGMEDRDLLDLLFNIRAKNQNFGAMKHYLVIPEGRIDKERVKYLNKKFGIEQIALDRDDFLERLIEEFKKKVAMID
;
A
#
# COMPACT_ATOMS: atom_id res chain seq x y z
N MET A 1 -21.92 -13.03 -18.70
CA MET A 1 -21.67 -11.99 -17.68
C MET A 1 -20.38 -12.34 -17.00
N GLU A 2 -19.30 -11.64 -17.35
CA GLU A 2 -17.96 -11.89 -16.81
C GLU A 2 -17.76 -11.12 -15.50
N ALA A 3 -16.95 -11.71 -14.62
CA ALA A 3 -16.76 -11.30 -13.24
C ALA A 3 -16.33 -9.83 -13.07
N GLY A 4 -17.09 -9.10 -12.25
CA GLY A 4 -16.65 -7.92 -11.50
C GLY A 4 -15.86 -6.88 -12.29
N GLU A 5 -16.54 -6.07 -13.10
CA GLU A 5 -15.93 -4.87 -13.66
C GLU A 5 -15.43 -3.95 -12.53
N SER A 6 -14.20 -3.44 -12.69
CA SER A 6 -13.63 -2.44 -11.79
C SER A 6 -14.48 -1.18 -11.83
N TYR A 7 -14.80 -0.60 -10.67
CA TYR A 7 -15.52 0.69 -10.58
C TYR A 7 -14.79 1.86 -11.29
N SER A 8 -13.53 1.69 -11.67
CA SER A 8 -12.76 2.64 -12.51
C SER A 8 -12.28 1.96 -13.80
N LYS A 9 -12.53 2.60 -14.94
CA LYS A 9 -12.02 2.19 -16.26
C LYS A 9 -10.49 2.32 -16.38
N TYR A 10 -9.86 3.07 -15.46
CA TYR A 10 -8.41 3.32 -15.43
C TYR A 10 -7.78 2.70 -14.19
N ARG A 11 -6.76 1.87 -14.41
CA ARG A 11 -5.91 1.29 -13.36
C ARG A 11 -4.55 1.94 -13.45
N HIS A 12 -4.19 2.72 -12.43
CA HIS A 12 -2.85 3.29 -12.32
C HIS A 12 -1.94 2.29 -11.61
N ILE A 13 -0.82 1.95 -12.24
CA ILE A 13 0.20 1.07 -11.67
C ILE A 13 1.45 1.89 -11.45
N TYR A 14 1.83 2.09 -10.18
CA TYR A 14 3.07 2.75 -9.81
C TYR A 14 4.14 1.69 -9.55
N LYS A 15 5.15 1.63 -10.42
CA LYS A 15 6.31 0.74 -10.26
C LYS A 15 7.47 1.53 -9.65
N ILE A 16 7.38 1.81 -8.34
CA ILE A 16 8.31 2.69 -7.62
C ILE A 16 9.76 2.18 -7.70
N HIS A 17 9.96 0.86 -7.70
CA HIS A 17 11.29 0.25 -7.84
C HIS A 17 11.74 -0.02 -9.29
N GLY A 18 11.06 0.58 -10.26
CA GLY A 18 11.35 0.37 -11.68
C GLY A 18 10.72 -0.90 -12.26
N CYS A 19 11.23 -1.33 -13.40
CA CYS A 19 10.69 -2.45 -14.18
C CYS A 19 11.78 -3.45 -14.54
N ILE A 20 11.51 -4.74 -14.38
CA ILE A 20 12.44 -5.81 -14.80
C ILE A 20 12.78 -5.77 -16.30
N SER A 21 11.92 -5.18 -17.14
CA SER A 21 12.20 -5.00 -18.56
C SER A 21 13.14 -3.82 -18.86
N LEU A 22 13.45 -3.00 -17.87
CA LEU A 22 14.28 -1.79 -17.96
C LEU A 22 15.23 -1.73 -16.76
N GLU A 23 16.30 -2.52 -16.83
CA GLU A 23 17.27 -2.67 -15.74
C GLU A 23 17.87 -1.33 -15.28
N SER A 24 18.01 -0.35 -16.18
CA SER A 24 18.54 0.99 -15.88
C SER A 24 17.64 1.85 -14.98
N GLU A 25 16.38 1.46 -14.79
CA GLU A 25 15.40 2.18 -13.95
C GLU A 25 15.18 1.48 -12.60
N MET A 26 15.91 0.39 -12.33
CA MET A 26 15.76 -0.37 -11.11
C MET A 26 16.26 0.41 -9.88
N VAL A 27 15.49 0.39 -8.81
CA VAL A 27 15.84 1.03 -7.54
C VAL A 27 16.31 -0.03 -6.57
N LEU A 28 17.64 -0.13 -6.39
CA LEU A 28 18.26 -1.20 -5.60
C LEU A 28 19.24 -0.66 -4.56
N THR A 29 19.93 0.44 -4.87
CA THR A 29 20.94 1.03 -3.98
C THR A 29 20.35 2.16 -3.15
N SER A 30 20.97 2.49 -2.02
CA SER A 30 20.54 3.60 -1.17
C SER A 30 20.51 4.95 -1.91
N GLU A 31 21.36 5.12 -2.92
CA GLU A 31 21.35 6.31 -3.79
C GLU A 31 20.09 6.33 -4.66
N ASP A 32 19.71 5.22 -5.27
CA ASP A 32 18.48 5.12 -6.05
C ASP A 32 17.25 5.43 -5.17
N PHE A 33 17.21 4.88 -3.95
CA PHE A 33 16.15 5.15 -2.99
C PHE A 33 16.06 6.63 -2.61
N TYR A 34 17.20 7.28 -2.41
CA TYR A 34 17.24 8.72 -2.15
C TYR A 34 16.70 9.51 -3.35
N ASN A 35 17.10 9.15 -4.56
CA ASN A 35 16.65 9.81 -5.78
C ASN A 35 15.12 9.67 -5.98
N VAL A 36 14.57 8.47 -5.77
CA VAL A 36 13.13 8.24 -5.88
C VAL A 36 12.33 8.97 -4.81
N THR A 37 12.79 9.00 -3.56
CA THR A 37 12.06 9.65 -2.46
C THR A 37 12.16 11.18 -2.48
N THR A 38 13.11 11.74 -3.23
CA THR A 38 13.25 13.18 -3.46
C THR A 38 12.49 13.67 -4.68
N GLU A 39 12.07 12.79 -5.60
CA GLU A 39 11.24 13.17 -6.76
C GLU A 39 9.87 13.70 -6.30
N GLU A 40 9.61 14.99 -6.57
CA GLU A 40 8.46 15.67 -6.00
C GLU A 40 7.12 15.21 -6.56
N ASN A 41 7.05 14.87 -7.85
CA ASN A 41 5.78 14.57 -8.50
C ASN A 41 5.25 13.21 -8.03
N LEU A 42 6.10 12.19 -8.00
CA LEU A 42 5.80 10.88 -7.46
C LEU A 42 5.36 10.97 -6.00
N MET A 43 6.06 11.75 -5.16
CA MET A 43 5.66 11.91 -3.76
C MET A 43 4.30 12.61 -3.63
N LYS A 44 3.99 13.59 -4.49
CA LYS A 44 2.66 14.24 -4.53
C LYS A 44 1.58 13.27 -4.98
N ASP A 45 1.85 12.44 -5.98
CA ASP A 45 0.92 11.43 -6.49
C ASP A 45 0.63 10.36 -5.45
N LEU A 46 1.67 9.81 -4.82
CA LEU A 46 1.53 8.81 -3.76
C LEU A 46 0.79 9.39 -2.54
N TYR A 47 1.09 10.63 -2.16
CA TYR A 47 0.32 11.31 -1.12
C TYR A 47 -1.16 11.44 -1.49
N SER A 48 -1.47 11.82 -2.73
CA SER A 48 -2.86 11.92 -3.21
C SER A 48 -3.57 10.57 -3.14
N VAL A 49 -2.91 9.48 -3.55
CA VAL A 49 -3.45 8.11 -3.45
C VAL A 49 -3.78 7.77 -2.00
N LEU A 50 -2.83 7.96 -1.07
CA LEU A 50 -3.00 7.62 0.34
C LEU A 50 -4.04 8.51 1.03
N ARG A 51 -4.10 9.80 0.69
CA ARG A 51 -5.03 10.75 1.30
C ARG A 51 -6.47 10.53 0.86
N ASN A 52 -6.68 10.15 -0.41
CA ASN A 52 -8.01 10.11 -1.02
C ASN A 52 -8.60 8.69 -1.07
N ASN A 53 -7.82 7.65 -0.74
CA ASN A 53 -8.25 6.26 -0.83
C ASN A 53 -7.90 5.49 0.45
N THR A 54 -8.67 4.44 0.74
CA THR A 54 -8.24 3.41 1.68
C THR A 54 -7.27 2.47 0.97
N CYS A 55 -6.01 2.49 1.40
CA CYS A 55 -4.98 1.57 0.90
C CYS A 55 -4.88 0.31 1.78
N VAL A 56 -4.64 -0.82 1.12
CA VAL A 56 -4.32 -2.11 1.75
C VAL A 56 -2.91 -2.50 1.34
N PHE A 57 -2.02 -2.62 2.32
CA PHE A 57 -0.64 -3.04 2.15
C PHE A 57 -0.57 -4.56 2.29
N ILE A 58 -0.06 -5.24 1.26
CA ILE A 58 -0.01 -6.71 1.16
C ILE A 58 1.37 -7.14 0.69
N GLY A 59 1.91 -8.22 1.24
CA GLY A 59 3.21 -8.78 0.81
C GLY A 59 4.43 -8.09 1.42
N PHE A 60 4.23 -7.25 2.44
CA PHE A 60 5.29 -6.52 3.11
C PHE A 60 5.87 -7.33 4.28
N GLY A 61 7.20 -7.34 4.36
CA GLY A 61 7.92 -7.84 5.52
C GLY A 61 8.03 -6.79 6.62
N MET A 62 8.40 -7.23 7.82
CA MET A 62 8.62 -6.34 8.98
C MET A 62 9.81 -5.39 8.86
N GLU A 63 10.74 -5.73 7.98
CA GLU A 63 12.01 -5.02 7.79
C GLU A 63 11.99 -4.14 6.55
N ASP A 64 10.82 -3.97 5.92
CA ASP A 64 10.66 -3.13 4.74
C ASP A 64 10.81 -1.66 5.12
N ARG A 65 12.07 -1.22 5.17
CA ARG A 65 12.47 0.16 5.43
C ARG A 65 11.95 1.08 4.34
N ASP A 66 11.80 0.59 3.12
CA ASP A 66 11.43 1.39 1.96
C ASP A 66 9.99 1.89 2.08
N LEU A 67 9.05 1.00 2.46
CA LEU A 67 7.68 1.40 2.76
C LEU A 67 7.65 2.42 3.90
N LEU A 68 8.38 2.16 4.98
CA LEU A 68 8.36 3.02 6.16
C LEU A 68 8.91 4.41 5.85
N ASP A 69 10.05 4.48 5.18
CA ASP A 69 10.70 5.71 4.78
C ASP A 69 9.82 6.48 3.79
N LEU A 70 9.15 5.80 2.87
CA LEU A 70 8.14 6.39 2.00
C LEU A 70 6.99 7.02 2.80
N LEU A 71 6.39 6.27 3.74
CA LEU A 71 5.30 6.78 4.59
C LEU A 71 5.77 7.97 5.43
N PHE A 72 6.99 7.94 5.98
CA PHE A 72 7.58 9.05 6.71
C PHE A 72 7.81 10.27 5.85
N ASN A 73 8.38 10.10 4.66
CA ASN A 73 8.64 11.20 3.73
C ASN A 73 7.35 11.88 3.31
N ILE A 74 6.32 11.10 2.97
CA ILE A 74 4.99 11.60 2.63
C ILE A 74 4.39 12.36 3.83
N ARG A 75 4.45 11.80 5.04
CA ARG A 75 3.93 12.45 6.25
C ARG A 75 4.68 13.74 6.58
N ALA A 76 6.01 13.74 6.46
CA ALA A 76 6.87 14.88 6.79
C ALA A 76 6.61 16.06 5.84
N LYS A 77 6.46 15.79 4.54
CA LYS A 77 6.17 16.82 3.53
C LYS A 77 4.75 17.40 3.63
N ASN A 78 3.80 16.67 4.24
CA ASN A 78 2.37 17.04 4.24
C ASN A 78 1.76 17.30 5.64
N GLN A 79 2.57 17.31 6.70
CA GLN A 79 2.22 17.52 8.13
C GLN A 79 1.24 16.50 8.75
N ASN A 80 0.41 15.82 7.96
CA ASN A 80 -0.44 14.71 8.37
C ASN A 80 -0.61 13.71 7.21
N PHE A 81 -1.09 12.51 7.54
CA PHE A 81 -1.39 11.44 6.59
C PHE A 81 -2.85 11.47 6.09
N GLY A 82 -3.62 12.48 6.49
CA GLY A 82 -5.09 12.47 6.43
C GLY A 82 -5.73 11.69 7.58
N ALA A 83 -7.06 11.65 7.59
CA ALA A 83 -7.87 10.89 8.56
C ALA A 83 -8.31 9.51 8.03
N MET A 84 -7.87 9.15 6.82
CA MET A 84 -8.23 7.89 6.18
C MET A 84 -7.61 6.71 6.92
N LYS A 85 -8.41 5.66 7.10
CA LYS A 85 -7.94 4.39 7.67
C LYS A 85 -7.35 3.53 6.55
N HIS A 86 -6.21 2.91 6.86
CA HIS A 86 -5.50 2.00 5.98
C HIS A 86 -5.30 0.64 6.66
N TYR A 87 -4.90 -0.37 5.89
CA TYR A 87 -4.77 -1.73 6.40
C TYR A 87 -3.46 -2.37 5.99
N LEU A 88 -2.85 -3.13 6.90
CA LEU A 88 -1.69 -3.98 6.63
C LEU A 88 -2.10 -5.45 6.82
N VAL A 89 -1.98 -6.25 5.77
CA VAL A 89 -2.28 -7.69 5.82
C VAL A 89 -1.00 -8.44 6.17
N ILE A 90 -0.95 -8.94 7.40
CA ILE A 90 0.18 -9.69 7.92
C ILE A 90 -0.30 -10.60 9.06
N PRO A 91 0.10 -11.90 9.10
CA PRO A 91 -0.33 -12.81 10.16
C PRO A 91 0.04 -12.32 11.57
N GLU A 92 -0.73 -12.76 12.56
CA GLU A 92 -0.38 -12.48 13.96
C GLU A 92 1.01 -13.06 14.31
N GLY A 93 1.77 -12.35 15.14
CA GLY A 93 3.12 -12.75 15.55
C GLY A 93 4.21 -12.51 14.50
N ARG A 94 3.85 -12.16 13.25
CA ARG A 94 4.83 -11.76 12.22
C ARG A 94 5.26 -10.31 12.33
N ILE A 95 4.49 -9.49 13.04
CA ILE A 95 4.79 -8.10 13.39
C ILE A 95 4.71 -7.93 14.91
N ASP A 96 5.69 -7.23 15.49
CA ASP A 96 5.67 -6.89 16.90
C ASP A 96 4.47 -5.98 17.25
N LYS A 97 3.84 -6.21 18.40
CA LYS A 97 2.62 -5.51 18.81
C LYS A 97 2.83 -4.01 18.99
N GLU A 98 3.99 -3.57 19.47
CA GLU A 98 4.30 -2.14 19.57
C GLU A 98 4.49 -1.52 18.20
N ARG A 99 5.00 -2.28 17.22
CA ARG A 99 5.06 -1.83 15.82
C ARG A 99 3.67 -1.64 15.22
N VAL A 100 2.73 -2.57 15.44
CA VAL A 100 1.33 -2.42 15.01
C VAL A 100 0.72 -1.14 15.60
N LYS A 101 0.86 -0.96 16.92
CA LYS A 101 0.37 0.24 17.62
C LYS A 101 1.00 1.51 17.06
N TYR A 102 2.30 1.48 16.76
CA TYR A 102 3.00 2.60 16.17
C TYR A 102 2.43 2.98 14.80
N LEU A 103 2.25 2.01 13.91
CA LEU A 103 1.71 2.22 12.57
C LEU A 103 0.29 2.77 12.61
N ASN A 104 -0.55 2.24 13.50
CA ASN A 104 -1.89 2.76 13.71
C ASN A 104 -1.87 4.21 14.20
N LYS A 105 -1.09 4.50 15.24
CA LYS A 105 -1.01 5.84 15.84
C LYS A 105 -0.43 6.89 14.90
N LYS A 106 0.54 6.53 14.05
CA LYS A 106 1.27 7.49 13.20
C LYS A 106 0.70 7.65 11.80
N PHE A 107 0.12 6.59 11.25
CA PHE A 107 -0.29 6.53 9.85
C PHE A 107 -1.74 6.03 9.66
N GLY A 108 -2.47 5.72 10.73
CA GLY A 108 -3.83 5.18 10.62
C GLY A 108 -3.88 3.78 9.99
N ILE A 109 -2.77 3.02 10.04
CA ILE A 109 -2.66 1.68 9.47
C ILE A 109 -3.01 0.64 10.53
N GLU A 110 -4.06 -0.12 10.30
CA GLU A 110 -4.51 -1.22 11.16
C GLU A 110 -4.09 -2.57 10.61
N GLN A 111 -3.72 -3.50 11.49
CA GLN A 111 -3.39 -4.86 11.08
C GLN A 111 -4.67 -5.66 10.78
N ILE A 112 -4.69 -6.34 9.64
CA ILE A 112 -5.57 -7.47 9.36
C ILE A 112 -4.73 -8.73 9.57
N ALA A 113 -5.00 -9.46 10.65
CA ALA A 113 -4.25 -10.64 11.08
C ALA A 113 -4.64 -11.89 10.27
N LEU A 114 -4.28 -11.89 8.98
CA LEU A 114 -4.49 -12.99 8.05
C LEU A 114 -3.21 -13.24 7.24
N ASP A 115 -3.07 -14.44 6.70
CA ASP A 115 -2.13 -14.67 5.61
C ASP A 115 -2.57 -13.90 4.36
N ARG A 116 -1.59 -13.58 3.51
CA ARG A 116 -1.83 -12.92 2.22
C ARG A 116 -2.86 -13.70 1.40
N ASP A 117 -2.65 -15.00 1.25
CA ASP A 117 -3.44 -15.81 0.33
C ASP A 117 -4.87 -15.96 0.87
N ASP A 118 -5.01 -16.21 2.18
CA ASP A 118 -6.30 -16.23 2.88
C ASP A 118 -7.08 -14.91 2.73
N PHE A 119 -6.39 -13.77 2.84
CA PHE A 119 -7.00 -12.46 2.67
C PHE A 119 -7.50 -12.26 1.24
N LEU A 120 -6.68 -12.60 0.24
CA LEU A 120 -7.03 -12.45 -1.17
C LEU A 120 -8.21 -13.35 -1.56
N GLU A 121 -8.24 -14.58 -1.08
CA GLU A 121 -9.36 -15.51 -1.30
C GLU A 121 -10.67 -14.94 -0.75
N ARG A 122 -10.68 -14.52 0.52
CA ARG A 122 -11.85 -13.89 1.15
C ARG A 122 -12.28 -12.62 0.43
N LEU A 123 -11.33 -11.79 0.01
CA LEU A 123 -11.63 -10.56 -0.72
C LEU A 123 -12.32 -10.86 -2.05
N ILE A 124 -11.85 -11.87 -2.79
CA ILE A 124 -12.47 -12.32 -4.04
C ILE A 124 -13.88 -12.85 -3.79
N GLU A 125 -14.09 -13.64 -2.73
CA GLU A 125 -15.43 -14.14 -2.36
C GLU A 125 -16.41 -13.01 -2.05
N GLU A 126 -15.98 -12.01 -1.27
CA GLU A 126 -16.80 -10.85 -0.95
C GLU A 126 -17.13 -10.00 -2.19
N PHE A 127 -16.19 -9.84 -3.12
CA PHE A 127 -16.47 -9.17 -4.39
C PHE A 127 -17.49 -9.94 -5.23
N LYS A 128 -17.37 -11.27 -5.32
CA LYS A 128 -18.36 -12.11 -6.03
C LYS A 128 -19.77 -11.96 -5.45
N LYS A 129 -19.90 -11.94 -4.12
CA LYS A 129 -21.19 -11.72 -3.44
C LYS A 129 -21.79 -10.36 -3.81
N LYS A 130 -20.98 -9.30 -3.78
CA LYS A 130 -21.46 -7.95 -4.13
C LYS A 130 -21.92 -7.83 -5.57
N VAL A 131 -21.20 -8.46 -6.51
CA VAL A 131 -21.60 -8.48 -7.93
C VAL A 131 -22.93 -9.22 -8.09
N ALA A 132 -23.10 -10.37 -7.44
CA ALA A 132 -24.33 -11.16 -7.50
C ALA A 132 -25.55 -10.50 -6.82
N MET A 133 -25.37 -9.42 -6.05
CA MET A 133 -26.46 -8.64 -5.45
C MET A 133 -26.86 -7.42 -6.32
N ILE A 134 -26.13 -7.14 -7.38
CA ILE A 134 -26.38 -6.02 -8.32
C ILE A 134 -27.09 -6.52 -9.60
N ASP A 135 -27.15 -7.84 -9.80
CA ASP A 135 -27.97 -8.54 -10.81
C ASP A 135 -29.35 -8.94 -10.27
#